data_AF-A0A4U0ZQ15-F1
#
_entry.id   AF-A0A4U0ZQ15-F1
#
_cell.length_a   1.000
_cell.length_b   1.000
_cell.length_c   1.000
_cell.angle_alpha   90.00
_cell.angle_beta   90.00
_cell.angle_gamma   90.00
#
_symmetry.space_group_name_H-M   'P 1'
#
loop_
_entity.id
_entity.type
_entity.pdbx_description
1 polymer ?
#
loop_
_entity_poly.entity_id
_entity_poly.type
_entity_poly.pdbx_seq_one_letter_code
_entity_poly.pdbx_strand_id
1 'polypeptide(L)'
;MQIYKSLCVLFLSLLFFPFASTAANTWEVDTGHSNIYFSVDHIFSKVHGHFNDFTSEIVFDPADAGNSSFAFTITVDSIDTNISKRDKHLQSADFFDSGKYSTITFVSTAVTPGDDGLYNITGKLTIKGKSYDLVLPLVLAGMKDHPAAAGKEVAGFNGKIVLDRLAYGVGTGKFYEMGLVGKDVEVFVSLEVTRNK
;
A
#
# COMPACT_ATOMS: atom_id res chain seq x y z
N MET A 1 26.01 21.97 74.54
CA MET A 1 25.53 20.60 74.25
C MET A 1 24.61 20.69 73.04
N GLN A 2 25.11 20.32 71.87
CA GLN A 2 24.41 20.38 70.58
C GLN A 2 23.33 19.29 70.49
N ILE A 3 22.15 19.62 69.94
CA ILE A 3 21.24 18.62 69.39
C ILE A 3 20.65 19.17 68.09
N TYR A 4 21.08 18.61 66.96
CA TYR A 4 20.59 18.91 65.62
C TYR A 4 19.18 18.34 65.42
N LYS A 5 18.26 19.10 64.84
CA LYS A 5 16.98 18.61 64.34
C LYS A 5 17.16 18.06 62.93
N SER A 6 16.97 16.76 62.77
CA SER A 6 17.04 16.05 61.49
C SER A 6 15.98 16.53 60.50
N LEU A 7 16.45 16.94 59.32
CA LEU A 7 15.62 17.29 58.16
C LEU A 7 15.39 16.01 57.34
N CYS A 8 14.19 15.43 57.42
CA CYS A 8 13.78 14.32 56.54
C CYS A 8 13.46 14.88 55.15
N VAL A 9 14.36 14.70 54.19
CA VAL A 9 14.12 14.98 52.77
C VAL A 9 13.47 13.74 52.15
N LEU A 10 12.20 13.84 51.75
CA LEU A 10 11.53 12.81 50.96
C LEU A 10 12.08 12.86 49.53
N PHE A 11 12.88 11.86 49.15
CA PHE A 11 13.29 11.65 47.76
C PHE A 11 12.14 10.98 46.99
N LEU A 12 11.42 11.74 46.16
CA LEU A 12 10.47 11.19 45.20
C LEU A 12 11.26 10.68 43.98
N SER A 13 11.53 9.38 43.92
CA SER A 13 12.15 8.75 42.76
C SER A 13 11.14 8.66 41.62
N LEU A 14 11.25 9.54 40.61
CA LEU A 14 10.60 9.35 39.31
C LEU A 14 11.22 8.12 38.64
N LEU A 15 10.47 7.02 38.62
CA LEU A 15 10.79 5.86 37.79
C LEU A 15 10.60 6.26 36.33
N PHE A 16 11.69 6.60 35.66
CA PHE A 16 11.73 6.70 34.20
C PHE A 16 11.66 5.27 33.65
N PHE A 17 10.48 4.84 33.22
CA PHE A 17 10.36 3.64 32.39
C PHE A 17 10.86 4.02 30.99
N PRO A 18 11.96 3.44 30.48
CA PRO A 18 12.32 3.63 29.09
C PRO A 18 11.23 2.99 28.24
N PHE A 19 10.52 3.79 27.45
CA PHE A 19 9.76 3.26 26.33
C PHE A 19 10.78 2.71 25.34
N ALA A 20 10.97 1.39 25.35
CA ALA A 20 11.67 0.71 24.29
C ALA A 20 10.79 0.80 23.04
N SER A 21 11.14 1.70 22.11
CA SER A 21 10.57 1.69 20.76
C SER A 21 11.06 0.42 20.09
N THR A 22 10.24 -0.64 20.11
CA THR A 22 10.49 -1.82 19.28
C THR A 22 10.36 -1.37 17.84
N ALA A 23 11.41 -1.56 17.03
CA ALA A 23 11.30 -1.30 15.60
C ALA A 23 10.16 -2.16 15.04
N ALA A 24 9.21 -1.51 14.35
CA ALA A 24 8.10 -2.22 13.73
C ALA A 24 8.62 -3.29 12.76
N ASN A 25 7.89 -4.40 12.67
CA ASN A 25 8.39 -5.57 11.95
C ASN A 25 8.29 -5.38 10.43
N THR A 26 9.32 -5.79 9.70
CA THR A 26 9.30 -5.86 8.24
C THR A 26 8.54 -7.10 7.77
N TRP A 27 7.70 -6.92 6.74
CA TRP A 27 6.90 -7.95 6.12
C TRP A 27 7.28 -8.08 4.64
N GLU A 28 7.43 -9.32 4.19
CA GLU A 28 7.71 -9.69 2.79
C GLU A 28 6.41 -10.07 2.10
N VAL A 29 6.15 -9.51 0.91
CA VAL A 29 4.98 -9.88 0.11
C VAL A 29 5.15 -11.29 -0.46
N ASP A 30 4.12 -12.10 -0.31
CA ASP A 30 3.98 -13.34 -1.07
C ASP A 30 3.38 -13.01 -2.44
N THR A 31 4.23 -12.96 -3.47
CA THR A 31 3.82 -12.62 -4.83
C THR A 31 2.88 -13.66 -5.46
N GLY A 32 2.85 -14.90 -4.96
CA GLY A 32 1.95 -15.93 -5.45
C GLY A 32 0.50 -15.77 -4.96
N HIS A 33 0.30 -15.06 -3.85
CA HIS A 33 -1.02 -14.84 -3.23
C HIS A 33 -1.41 -13.36 -3.16
N SER A 34 -0.62 -12.47 -3.76
CA SER A 34 -0.86 -11.03 -3.75
C SER A 34 -1.09 -10.49 -5.15
N ASN A 35 -2.06 -9.59 -5.30
CA ASN A 35 -2.52 -9.10 -6.60
C ASN A 35 -2.91 -7.62 -6.53
N ILE A 36 -2.66 -6.93 -7.64
CA ILE A 36 -3.15 -5.56 -7.90
C ILE A 36 -4.05 -5.63 -9.13
N TYR A 37 -5.35 -5.77 -8.89
CA TYR A 37 -6.37 -5.81 -9.93
C TYR A 37 -6.88 -4.42 -10.25
N PHE A 38 -7.32 -4.22 -11.49
CA PHE A 38 -8.05 -3.04 -11.88
C PHE A 38 -9.22 -3.38 -12.80
N SER A 39 -10.19 -2.47 -12.87
CA SER A 39 -11.22 -2.48 -13.88
C SER A 39 -11.61 -1.08 -14.34
N VAL A 40 -12.02 -0.98 -15.60
CA VAL A 40 -12.44 0.27 -16.23
C VAL A 40 -13.64 0.01 -17.13
N ASP A 41 -14.57 0.96 -17.17
CA ASP A 41 -15.74 0.85 -18.04
C ASP A 41 -15.37 1.00 -19.51
N HIS A 42 -15.95 0.15 -20.34
CA HIS A 42 -15.87 0.16 -21.80
C HIS A 42 -17.28 0.10 -22.40
N ILE A 43 -17.84 1.27 -22.73
CA ILE A 43 -19.21 1.50 -23.20
C ILE A 43 -20.28 1.02 -22.19
N PHE A 44 -20.49 -0.30 -22.07
CA PHE A 44 -21.50 -0.92 -21.21
C PHE A 44 -20.96 -2.05 -20.32
N SER A 45 -19.72 -2.49 -20.52
CA SER A 45 -19.11 -3.58 -19.76
C SER A 45 -17.81 -3.13 -19.10
N LYS A 46 -17.27 -3.95 -18.19
CA LYS A 46 -15.96 -3.69 -17.58
C LYS A 46 -14.86 -4.46 -18.29
N VAL A 47 -13.75 -3.77 -18.54
CA VAL A 47 -12.47 -4.40 -18.86
C VAL A 47 -11.74 -4.61 -17.55
N HIS A 48 -11.33 -5.86 -17.29
CA HIS A 48 -10.52 -6.23 -16.14
C HIS A 48 -9.06 -6.42 -16.55
N GLY A 49 -8.17 -6.13 -15.62
CA GLY A 49 -6.75 -6.46 -15.74
C GLY A 49 -6.06 -6.47 -14.40
N HIS A 50 -4.77 -6.75 -14.44
CA HIS A 50 -3.88 -6.77 -13.28
C HIS A 50 -2.45 -6.49 -13.71
N PHE A 51 -1.57 -6.29 -12.74
CA PHE A 51 -0.12 -6.26 -12.93
C PHE A 51 0.47 -7.54 -12.36
N ASN A 52 1.21 -8.28 -13.19
CA ASN A 52 1.83 -9.55 -12.82
C ASN A 52 3.11 -9.38 -11.98
N ASP A 53 3.71 -8.19 -11.97
CA ASP A 53 4.99 -7.94 -11.29
C ASP A 53 4.94 -6.64 -10.49
N PHE A 54 5.17 -6.77 -9.18
CA PHE A 54 5.34 -5.67 -8.26
C PHE A 54 6.17 -6.12 -7.06
N THR A 55 6.78 -5.15 -6.39
CA THR A 55 7.51 -5.31 -5.12
C THR A 55 6.91 -4.42 -4.05
N SER A 56 7.21 -4.73 -2.79
CA SER A 56 6.78 -3.92 -1.66
C SER A 56 7.84 -3.84 -0.57
N GLU A 57 7.86 -2.71 0.14
CA GLU A 57 8.55 -2.56 1.42
C GLU A 57 7.48 -2.25 2.46
N ILE A 58 7.20 -3.21 3.34
CA ILE A 58 6.12 -3.10 4.33
C ILE A 58 6.73 -3.22 5.72
N VAL A 59 6.48 -2.20 6.53
CA VAL A 59 6.69 -2.22 7.97
C VAL A 59 5.32 -2.08 8.60
N PHE A 60 4.89 -3.06 9.39
CA PHE A 60 3.55 -3.05 9.96
C PHE A 60 3.56 -3.48 11.41
N ASP A 61 3.03 -2.60 12.25
CA ASP A 61 2.82 -2.80 13.67
C ASP A 61 1.35 -2.46 14.01
N PRO A 62 0.51 -3.47 14.26
CA PRO A 62 -0.89 -3.23 14.63
C PRO A 62 -1.05 -2.65 16.04
N ALA A 63 -0.03 -2.72 16.90
CA ALA A 63 -0.06 -2.12 18.23
C ALA A 63 0.33 -0.63 18.20
N ASP A 64 1.13 -0.22 17.20
CA ASP A 64 1.50 1.17 16.94
C ASP A 64 1.55 1.46 15.43
N ALA A 65 0.37 1.75 14.87
CA ALA A 65 0.22 2.06 13.46
C ALA A 65 1.09 3.26 13.01
N GLY A 66 1.46 4.17 13.93
CA GLY A 66 2.30 5.33 13.62
C GLY A 66 3.72 4.97 13.19
N ASN A 67 4.20 3.77 13.58
CA ASN A 67 5.50 3.24 13.16
C ASN A 67 5.42 2.35 11.91
N SER A 68 4.24 2.26 11.28
CA SER A 68 4.04 1.47 10.07
C SER A 68 4.33 2.30 8.82
N SER A 69 4.82 1.64 7.76
CA SER A 69 5.04 2.23 6.45
C SER A 69 4.79 1.22 5.34
N PHE A 70 4.33 1.71 4.19
CA PHE A 70 4.03 0.91 3.02
C PHE A 70 4.58 1.61 1.79
N ALA A 71 5.44 0.92 1.04
CA ALA A 71 5.83 1.32 -0.30
C ALA A 71 5.57 0.18 -1.28
N PHE A 72 5.11 0.54 -2.48
CA PHE A 72 4.86 -0.39 -3.58
C PHE A 72 5.52 0.13 -4.85
N THR A 73 6.15 -0.77 -5.61
CA THR A 73 6.65 -0.50 -6.96
C THR A 73 6.07 -1.53 -7.91
N ILE A 74 5.33 -1.08 -8.92
CA ILE A 74 4.62 -1.93 -9.87
C ILE A 74 5.29 -1.78 -11.23
N THR A 75 5.67 -2.88 -11.86
CA THR A 75 6.26 -2.89 -13.20
C THR A 75 5.16 -2.71 -14.24
N VAL A 76 5.19 -1.62 -15.02
CA VAL A 76 4.13 -1.29 -15.98
C VAL A 76 4.02 -2.33 -17.10
N ASP A 77 5.14 -2.86 -17.56
CA ASP A 77 5.18 -3.88 -18.62
C ASP A 77 4.52 -5.20 -18.23
N SER A 78 4.27 -5.41 -16.94
CA SER A 78 3.59 -6.60 -16.43
C SER A 78 2.05 -6.54 -16.54
N ILE A 79 1.51 -5.46 -17.11
CA ILE A 79 0.08 -5.29 -17.32
C ILE A 79 -0.51 -6.41 -18.16
N ASP A 80 -1.60 -6.98 -17.67
CA ASP A 80 -2.29 -8.10 -18.31
C ASP A 80 -3.80 -7.94 -18.22
N THR A 81 -4.41 -7.83 -19.39
CA THR A 81 -5.85 -7.78 -19.59
C THR A 81 -6.38 -9.00 -20.35
N ASN A 82 -5.57 -10.06 -20.46
CA ASN A 82 -5.77 -11.26 -21.27
C ASN A 82 -5.86 -11.01 -22.79
N ILE A 83 -5.45 -9.84 -23.28
CA ILE A 83 -5.47 -9.50 -24.71
C ILE A 83 -4.15 -8.83 -25.06
N SER A 84 -3.19 -9.59 -25.58
CA SER A 84 -1.82 -9.11 -25.81
C SER A 84 -1.72 -7.88 -26.71
N LYS A 85 -2.67 -7.69 -27.66
CA LYS A 85 -2.72 -6.46 -28.47
C LYS A 85 -3.10 -5.23 -27.65
N ARG A 86 -4.01 -5.38 -26.69
CA ARG A 86 -4.42 -4.32 -25.77
C ARG A 86 -3.32 -4.04 -24.77
N ASP A 87 -2.68 -5.07 -24.22
CA ASP A 87 -1.57 -4.90 -23.26
C ASP A 87 -0.42 -4.10 -23.90
N LYS A 88 -0.02 -4.46 -25.14
CA LYS A 88 0.96 -3.69 -25.92
C LYS A 88 0.55 -2.24 -26.18
N HIS A 89 -0.75 -1.98 -26.37
CA HIS A 89 -1.25 -0.62 -26.56
C HIS A 89 -1.23 0.17 -25.24
N LEU A 90 -1.56 -0.46 -24.12
CA LEU A 90 -1.49 0.15 -22.79
C LEU A 90 -0.04 0.52 -22.41
N GLN A 91 0.94 -0.27 -22.85
CA GLN A 91 2.37 0.01 -22.66
C GLN A 91 2.87 1.19 -23.52
N SER A 92 2.18 1.55 -24.60
CA SER A 92 2.63 2.58 -25.54
C SER A 92 2.55 4.00 -24.97
N ALA A 93 3.16 4.96 -25.69
CA ALA A 93 3.14 6.39 -25.35
C ALA A 93 1.72 6.99 -25.23
N ASP A 94 0.73 6.39 -25.90
CA ASP A 94 -0.66 6.82 -25.83
C ASP A 94 -1.28 6.57 -24.44
N PHE A 95 -0.71 5.64 -23.67
CA PHE A 95 -1.18 5.23 -22.35
C PHE A 95 -0.09 5.36 -21.29
N PHE A 96 0.50 4.27 -20.82
CA PHE A 96 1.45 4.32 -19.70
C PHE A 96 2.85 4.77 -20.12
N ASP A 97 3.20 4.67 -21.41
CA ASP A 97 4.53 4.99 -21.93
C ASP A 97 5.64 4.26 -21.15
N SER A 98 5.53 2.92 -21.08
CA SER A 98 6.36 2.09 -20.20
C SER A 98 7.85 2.16 -20.53
N GLY A 99 8.19 2.43 -21.79
CA GLY A 99 9.57 2.67 -22.22
C GLY A 99 10.21 3.90 -21.56
N LYS A 100 9.40 4.89 -21.12
CA LYS A 100 9.87 6.08 -20.40
C LYS A 100 9.56 6.03 -18.91
N TYR A 101 8.40 5.49 -18.54
CA TYR A 101 7.94 5.35 -17.16
C TYR A 101 7.68 3.88 -16.86
N SER A 102 8.75 3.15 -16.54
CA SER A 102 8.70 1.70 -16.37
C SER A 102 7.94 1.25 -15.13
N THR A 103 7.74 2.14 -14.15
CA THR A 103 7.11 1.82 -12.87
C THR A 103 6.00 2.78 -12.47
N ILE A 104 5.05 2.25 -11.71
CA ILE A 104 4.12 2.99 -10.87
C ILE A 104 4.59 2.83 -9.43
N THR A 105 4.62 3.91 -8.65
CA THR A 105 5.09 3.85 -7.26
C THR A 105 4.07 4.44 -6.29
N PHE A 106 3.94 3.83 -5.13
CA PHE A 106 3.25 4.40 -3.98
C PHE A 106 4.21 4.42 -2.79
N VAL A 107 4.29 5.54 -2.08
CA VAL A 107 5.08 5.67 -0.86
C VAL A 107 4.25 6.34 0.22
N SER A 108 4.02 5.63 1.33
CA SER A 108 3.27 6.15 2.47
C SER A 108 4.02 7.28 3.19
N THR A 109 3.27 8.25 3.67
CA THR A 109 3.72 9.30 4.59
C THR A 109 3.11 9.17 5.98
N ALA A 110 1.98 8.47 6.11
CA ALA A 110 1.35 8.18 7.39
C ALA A 110 0.46 6.94 7.29
N VAL A 111 0.36 6.19 8.39
CA VAL A 111 -0.60 5.09 8.56
C VAL A 111 -1.44 5.40 9.78
N THR A 112 -2.76 5.35 9.63
CA THR A 112 -3.71 5.63 10.71
C THR A 112 -4.73 4.50 10.83
N PRO A 113 -5.01 4.00 12.04
CA PRO A 113 -6.02 2.96 12.22
C PRO A 113 -7.42 3.56 12.08
N GLY A 114 -8.35 2.73 11.61
CA GLY A 114 -9.78 2.96 11.61
C GLY A 114 -10.52 1.79 12.24
N ASP A 115 -11.84 1.76 12.07
CA ASP A 115 -12.69 0.69 12.59
C ASP A 115 -12.57 -0.60 11.75
N ASP A 116 -13.01 -1.74 12.31
CA ASP A 116 -13.11 -3.03 11.62
C ASP A 116 -11.81 -3.51 10.94
N GLY A 117 -10.66 -3.20 11.55
CA GLY A 117 -9.34 -3.59 11.02
C GLY A 117 -8.87 -2.74 9.84
N LEU A 118 -9.54 -1.62 9.55
CA LEU A 118 -9.13 -0.66 8.53
C LEU A 118 -7.85 0.08 8.95
N TYR A 119 -6.96 0.27 7.98
CA TYR A 119 -5.82 1.18 8.07
C TYR A 119 -5.86 2.12 6.86
N ASN A 120 -5.90 3.43 7.14
CA ASN A 120 -5.79 4.46 6.14
C ASN A 120 -4.31 4.81 5.94
N ILE A 121 -3.76 4.36 4.82
CA ILE A 121 -2.36 4.57 4.45
C ILE A 121 -2.32 5.78 3.52
N THR A 122 -1.97 6.94 4.08
CA THR A 122 -1.79 8.17 3.31
C THR A 122 -0.41 8.15 2.67
N GLY A 123 -0.31 8.52 1.40
CA GLY A 123 0.96 8.53 0.68
C GLY A 123 0.88 9.24 -0.66
N LYS A 124 1.98 9.15 -1.43
CA LYS A 124 2.07 9.67 -2.78
C LYS A 124 2.04 8.54 -3.79
N LEU A 125 1.03 8.55 -4.66
CA LEU A 125 0.95 7.69 -5.84
C LEU A 125 1.54 8.42 -7.04
N THR A 126 2.53 7.81 -7.70
CA THR A 126 3.15 8.31 -8.92
C THR A 126 2.87 7.37 -10.08
N ILE A 127 2.23 7.89 -11.12
CA ILE A 127 1.98 7.18 -12.38
C ILE A 127 2.40 8.11 -13.51
N LYS A 128 3.18 7.59 -14.47
CA LYS A 128 3.64 8.33 -15.67
C LYS A 128 4.32 9.67 -15.31
N GLY A 129 5.12 9.66 -14.24
CA GLY A 129 5.84 10.83 -13.74
C GLY A 129 4.98 11.90 -13.03
N LYS A 130 3.67 11.68 -12.87
CA LYS A 130 2.79 12.56 -12.10
C LYS A 130 2.50 11.98 -10.74
N SER A 131 2.73 12.77 -9.69
CA SER A 131 2.55 12.36 -8.29
C SER A 131 1.39 13.11 -7.64
N TYR A 132 0.47 12.38 -7.01
CA TYR A 132 -0.64 12.94 -6.23
C TYR A 132 -0.75 12.26 -4.88
N ASP A 133 -1.29 12.98 -3.90
CA ASP A 133 -1.62 12.41 -2.61
C ASP A 133 -2.82 11.46 -2.76
N LEU A 134 -2.73 10.31 -2.09
CA LEU A 134 -3.73 9.25 -2.09
C LEU A 134 -3.84 8.67 -0.69
N VAL A 135 -5.07 8.35 -0.27
CA VAL A 135 -5.30 7.45 0.86
C VAL A 135 -5.64 6.08 0.30
N LEU A 136 -4.80 5.10 0.62
CA LEU A 136 -5.04 3.68 0.34
C LEU A 136 -5.66 3.04 1.59
N PRO A 137 -6.97 2.74 1.59
CA PRO A 137 -7.60 2.00 2.67
C PRO A 137 -7.25 0.52 2.52
N LEU A 138 -6.56 -0.05 3.51
CA LEU A 138 -6.32 -1.49 3.61
C LEU A 138 -7.00 -2.05 4.87
N VAL A 139 -7.87 -3.04 4.69
CA VAL A 139 -8.45 -3.81 5.78
C VAL A 139 -7.56 -5.00 6.07
N LEU A 140 -7.07 -5.10 7.31
CA LEU A 140 -6.40 -6.29 7.82
C LEU A 140 -7.43 -7.41 7.97
N ALA A 141 -7.44 -8.34 7.02
CA ALA A 141 -8.38 -9.47 6.99
C ALA A 141 -8.07 -10.53 8.06
N GLY A 142 -6.82 -10.58 8.51
CA GLY A 142 -6.39 -11.47 9.58
C GLY A 142 -4.87 -11.58 9.67
N MET A 143 -4.39 -12.07 10.80
CA MET A 143 -2.98 -12.33 11.07
C MET A 143 -2.85 -13.57 11.96
N LYS A 144 -1.94 -14.49 11.64
CA LYS A 144 -1.73 -15.74 12.37
C LYS A 144 -0.38 -16.38 12.05
N ASP A 145 -0.01 -17.41 12.81
CA ASP A 145 1.09 -18.32 12.47
C ASP A 145 0.91 -18.91 11.07
N HIS A 146 1.99 -18.93 10.28
CA HIS A 146 1.93 -19.46 8.93
C HIS A 146 1.71 -20.99 8.98
N PRO A 147 0.61 -21.51 8.41
CA PRO A 147 0.19 -22.90 8.62
C PRO A 147 1.15 -23.94 8.01
N ALA A 148 1.91 -23.55 6.98
CA ALA A 148 2.86 -24.40 6.28
C ALA A 148 4.33 -23.99 6.46
N ALA A 149 4.64 -23.01 7.32
CA ALA A 149 6.01 -22.49 7.50
C ALA A 149 6.28 -22.17 8.97
N ALA A 150 6.88 -23.13 9.68
CA ALA A 150 7.19 -22.97 11.10
C ALA A 150 8.11 -21.76 11.35
N GLY A 151 7.84 -21.01 12.41
CA GLY A 151 8.61 -19.81 12.76
C GLY A 151 8.25 -18.56 11.95
N LYS A 152 7.27 -18.63 11.05
CA LYS A 152 6.75 -17.48 10.31
C LYS A 152 5.34 -17.09 10.77
N GLU A 153 5.01 -15.82 10.57
CA GLU A 153 3.66 -15.27 10.68
C GLU A 153 3.18 -14.81 9.29
N VAL A 154 1.87 -14.84 9.07
CA VAL A 154 1.21 -14.37 7.85
C VAL A 154 0.11 -13.37 8.19
N ALA A 155 -0.03 -12.32 7.38
CA ALA A 155 -1.10 -11.34 7.45
C ALA A 155 -1.70 -11.08 6.06
N GLY A 156 -3.02 -10.86 6.00
CA GLY A 156 -3.75 -10.58 4.78
C GLY A 156 -4.36 -9.18 4.77
N PHE A 157 -4.25 -8.46 3.66
CA PHE A 157 -4.81 -7.11 3.49
C PHE A 157 -5.66 -7.00 2.24
N ASN A 158 -6.75 -6.25 2.31
CA ASN A 158 -7.63 -5.96 1.17
C ASN A 158 -7.94 -4.46 1.09
N GLY A 159 -7.84 -3.87 -0.10
CA GLY A 159 -8.11 -2.45 -0.30
C GLY A 159 -8.72 -2.12 -1.66
N LYS A 160 -9.59 -1.11 -1.69
CA LYS A 160 -10.21 -0.61 -2.92
C LYS A 160 -10.07 0.89 -3.03
N ILE A 161 -9.72 1.36 -4.22
CA ILE A 161 -9.68 2.78 -4.56
C ILE A 161 -10.24 2.99 -5.97
N VAL A 162 -10.61 4.23 -6.28
CA VAL A 162 -10.95 4.65 -7.63
C VAL A 162 -9.99 5.76 -8.03
N LEU A 163 -9.35 5.61 -9.19
CA LEU A 163 -8.39 6.56 -9.73
C LEU A 163 -8.89 7.16 -11.04
N ASP A 164 -8.75 8.48 -11.21
CA ASP A 164 -8.91 9.10 -12.52
C ASP A 164 -7.62 8.90 -13.33
N ARG A 165 -7.65 7.99 -14.32
CA ARG A 165 -6.43 7.69 -15.11
C ARG A 165 -5.95 8.89 -15.91
N LEU A 166 -6.85 9.81 -16.30
CA LEU A 166 -6.53 10.96 -17.14
C LEU A 166 -5.80 12.04 -16.33
N ALA A 167 -6.05 12.13 -15.02
CA ALA A 167 -5.25 12.97 -14.12
C ALA A 167 -3.76 12.60 -14.19
N TYR A 168 -3.47 11.30 -14.24
CA TYR A 168 -2.11 10.76 -14.43
C TYR A 168 -1.59 10.81 -15.87
N GLY A 169 -2.42 11.21 -16.84
CA GLY A 169 -2.04 11.23 -18.26
C GLY A 169 -1.96 9.85 -18.91
N VAL A 170 -2.63 8.84 -18.32
CA VAL A 170 -2.77 7.50 -18.90
C VAL A 170 -3.96 7.54 -19.86
N GLY A 171 -3.67 7.63 -21.15
CA GLY A 171 -4.65 7.92 -22.19
C GLY A 171 -4.70 9.41 -22.52
N THR A 172 -5.00 9.72 -23.78
CA THR A 172 -5.08 11.10 -24.29
C THR A 172 -6.41 11.80 -24.02
N GLY A 173 -7.37 11.12 -23.38
CA GLY A 173 -8.74 11.59 -23.21
C GLY A 173 -9.66 11.30 -24.41
N LYS A 174 -9.12 11.11 -25.62
CA LYS A 174 -9.88 10.84 -26.85
C LYS A 174 -10.93 9.72 -26.70
N PHE A 175 -10.55 8.57 -26.14
CA PHE A 175 -11.48 7.45 -25.96
C PHE A 175 -12.56 7.73 -24.91
N TYR A 176 -12.29 8.60 -23.93
CA TYR A 176 -13.27 9.04 -22.96
C TYR A 176 -14.27 10.01 -23.59
N GLU A 177 -13.81 10.98 -24.36
CA GLU A 177 -14.67 11.93 -25.09
C GLU A 177 -15.60 11.24 -26.10
N MET A 178 -15.14 10.15 -26.71
CA MET A 178 -15.95 9.30 -27.59
C MET A 178 -16.98 8.42 -26.83
N GLY A 179 -16.98 8.41 -25.50
CA GLY A 179 -17.82 7.53 -24.69
C GLY A 179 -17.41 6.05 -24.74
N LEU A 180 -16.18 5.74 -25.17
CA LEU A 180 -15.71 4.36 -25.33
C LEU A 180 -15.09 3.80 -24.06
N VAL A 181 -14.33 4.62 -23.31
CA VAL A 181 -13.61 4.18 -22.10
C VAL A 181 -13.78 5.21 -20.98
N GLY A 182 -14.50 4.86 -19.91
CA GLY A 182 -14.77 5.75 -18.77
C GLY A 182 -13.50 6.08 -17.99
N LYS A 183 -13.28 7.32 -17.55
CA LYS A 183 -11.99 7.80 -16.97
C LYS A 183 -11.62 7.20 -15.61
N ASP A 184 -12.62 6.73 -14.86
CA ASP A 184 -12.45 6.21 -13.51
C ASP A 184 -12.05 4.72 -13.56
N VAL A 185 -10.98 4.37 -12.84
CA VAL A 185 -10.42 3.03 -12.75
C VAL A 185 -10.58 2.54 -11.32
N GLU A 186 -11.37 1.50 -11.13
CA GLU A 186 -11.46 0.79 -9.86
C GLU A 186 -10.21 -0.07 -9.70
N VAL A 187 -9.51 0.05 -8.58
CA VAL A 187 -8.33 -0.76 -8.24
C VAL A 187 -8.65 -1.55 -6.99
N PHE A 188 -8.34 -2.85 -7.01
CA PHE A 188 -8.44 -3.75 -5.87
C PHE A 188 -7.07 -4.34 -5.56
N VAL A 189 -6.58 -4.05 -4.37
CA VAL A 189 -5.31 -4.55 -3.82
C VAL A 189 -5.65 -5.69 -2.86
N SER A 190 -5.06 -6.85 -3.08
CA SER A 190 -5.16 -8.02 -2.19
C SER A 190 -3.75 -8.48 -1.90
N LEU A 191 -3.33 -8.47 -0.64
CA LEU A 191 -1.97 -8.83 -0.24
C LEU A 191 -2.01 -9.96 0.77
N GLU A 192 -1.09 -10.90 0.61
CA GLU A 192 -0.63 -11.79 1.66
C GLU A 192 0.85 -11.49 1.91
N VAL A 193 1.19 -11.24 3.17
CA VAL A 193 2.56 -10.90 3.57
C VAL A 193 3.02 -11.81 4.70
N THR A 194 4.31 -12.12 4.73
CA THR A 194 4.91 -12.99 5.74
C THR A 194 6.08 -12.30 6.44
N ARG A 195 6.36 -12.72 7.66
CA ARG A 195 7.57 -12.33 8.37
C ARG A 195 8.12 -13.47 9.22
N ASN A 196 9.39 -13.38 9.57
CA ASN A 196 9.97 -14.21 10.63
C ASN A 196 9.51 -13.70 12.00
N LYS A 197 9.34 -14.63 12.94
CA LYS A 197 9.04 -14.34 14.34
C LYS A 197 10.29 -13.99 15.13
#